data_AF-A0A090NKW9-F1
#
_entry.id   AF-A0A090NKW9-F1
#
_cell.length_a   1.000
_cell.length_b   1.000
_cell.length_c   1.000
_cell.angle_alpha   90.00
_cell.angle_beta   90.00
_cell.angle_gamma   90.00
#
_symmetry.space_group_name_H-M   'P 1'
#
loop_
_entity.id
_entity.type
_entity.pdbx_description
1 polymer ?
#
loop_
_entity_poly.entity_id
_entity_poly.type
_entity_poly.pdbx_seq_one_letter_code
_entity_poly.pdbx_strand_id
1 'polypeptide(L)'
;GDALTAIDTSFDASLEDALLWDADAGENGAFSAAHGKDKTASVITNVANGAISSTSSDAVNGSQLYTTNQYIVDALGGDAEVNADGTITAPTYTIANAEYNNVGDALDALDDNALLWDETANGGAGAYNASHDGKDSIITNVANGSISEDSTDAVNGSQLNATNMMIEQNSQIINQLAGNTDATYIEENGAGINYVRTNDNGLAFNDASASGVGATAVGYNAVASGASSVAIGQNSSSTVDTGIALGSSSVSSRVIAKGSRDTSVTENGVAIGYGTTDGELLGALSIGDDGKYRQIINVADGSEAHDAVTVRQLQNAIGAVATTPTKYYHANSTAENSLAVGEDSLAMGAKTVVNGNAGIGIGLNTLVLADAINGIAIGSNARANHANSIAMGNGSQTTRGAHRLQHGRTVELCR
;
A
#
# COMPACT_ATOMS: atom_id res chain seq x y z
N GLY A 1 -99.79 -75.89 -55.72
CA GLY A 1 -98.45 -75.91 -55.10
C GLY A 1 -97.87 -74.52 -55.14
N ASP A 2 -97.70 -73.99 -56.35
CA ASP A 2 -96.84 -72.85 -56.64
C ASP A 2 -97.22 -71.52 -55.96
N ALA A 3 -98.51 -71.23 -55.77
CA ALA A 3 -98.96 -70.02 -55.09
C ALA A 3 -98.63 -70.01 -53.59
N LEU A 4 -98.74 -71.16 -52.91
CA LEU A 4 -98.39 -71.28 -51.49
C LEU A 4 -96.87 -71.21 -51.32
N THR A 5 -96.12 -71.89 -52.18
CA THR A 5 -94.65 -71.82 -52.21
C THR A 5 -94.14 -70.40 -52.47
N ALA A 6 -94.80 -69.63 -53.34
CA ALA A 6 -94.46 -68.23 -53.58
C ALA A 6 -94.73 -67.33 -52.37
N ILE A 7 -95.82 -67.58 -51.63
CA ILE A 7 -96.13 -66.87 -50.39
C ILE A 7 -95.10 -67.23 -49.30
N ASP A 8 -94.81 -68.51 -49.09
CA ASP A 8 -93.83 -68.96 -48.09
C ASP A 8 -92.44 -68.39 -48.39
N THR A 9 -92.02 -68.43 -49.66
CA THR A 9 -90.74 -67.83 -50.09
C THR A 9 -90.72 -66.32 -49.86
N SER A 10 -91.83 -65.62 -50.15
CA SER A 10 -91.94 -64.18 -49.92
C SER A 10 -91.97 -63.84 -48.43
N PHE A 11 -92.57 -64.68 -47.60
CA PHE A 11 -92.68 -64.47 -46.17
C PHE A 11 -91.34 -64.70 -45.48
N ASP A 12 -90.66 -65.80 -45.81
CA ASP A 12 -89.31 -66.10 -45.31
C ASP A 12 -88.33 -64.99 -45.71
N ALA A 13 -88.36 -64.52 -46.96
CA ALA A 13 -87.54 -63.40 -47.41
C ALA A 13 -87.85 -62.10 -46.64
N SER A 14 -89.13 -61.81 -46.37
CA SER A 14 -89.52 -60.62 -45.61
C SER A 14 -89.10 -60.66 -44.15
N LEU A 15 -89.01 -61.86 -43.56
CA LEU A 15 -88.51 -62.05 -42.20
C LEU A 15 -86.98 -61.95 -42.14
N GLU A 16 -86.27 -62.35 -43.19
CA GLU A 16 -84.81 -62.18 -43.29
C GLU A 16 -84.39 -60.69 -43.42
N ASP A 17 -85.25 -59.84 -43.99
CA ASP A 17 -84.99 -58.40 -44.19
C ASP A 17 -85.54 -57.49 -43.08
N ALA A 18 -86.29 -58.03 -42.10
CA ALA A 18 -86.91 -57.25 -41.03
C ALA A 18 -85.98 -57.03 -39.83
N LEU A 19 -86.11 -55.88 -39.17
CA LEU A 19 -85.56 -55.68 -37.82
C LEU A 19 -86.41 -56.47 -36.82
N LEU A 20 -85.93 -57.64 -36.42
CA LEU A 20 -86.65 -58.55 -35.53
C LEU A 20 -86.15 -58.42 -34.09
N TRP A 21 -87.05 -58.73 -33.16
CA TRP A 21 -86.68 -58.89 -31.76
C TRP A 21 -85.83 -60.15 -31.58
N ASP A 22 -84.60 -60.00 -31.11
CA ASP A 22 -83.71 -61.08 -30.71
C ASP A 22 -83.70 -61.18 -29.19
N ALA A 23 -84.33 -62.24 -28.67
CA ALA A 23 -84.44 -62.48 -27.22
C ALA A 23 -83.10 -62.80 -26.57
N ASP A 24 -82.10 -63.21 -27.36
CA ASP A 24 -80.75 -63.54 -26.90
C ASP A 24 -79.80 -62.32 -27.00
N ALA A 25 -80.26 -61.21 -27.59
CA ALA A 25 -79.48 -59.98 -27.69
C ALA A 25 -79.54 -59.17 -26.38
N GLY A 26 -78.63 -59.49 -25.45
CA GLY A 26 -78.51 -58.82 -24.15
C GLY A 26 -79.46 -59.34 -23.07
N GLU A 27 -79.44 -58.74 -21.88
CA GLU A 27 -80.16 -59.26 -20.70
C GLU A 27 -81.70 -59.23 -20.81
N ASN A 28 -82.25 -58.32 -21.62
CA ASN A 28 -83.70 -58.15 -21.80
C ASN A 28 -84.16 -58.38 -23.24
N GLY A 29 -83.30 -58.92 -24.12
CA GLY A 29 -83.51 -58.92 -25.57
C GLY A 29 -83.45 -57.52 -26.21
N ALA A 30 -83.29 -57.48 -27.54
CA ALA A 30 -83.22 -56.22 -28.29
C ALA A 30 -83.72 -56.38 -29.73
N PHE A 31 -84.06 -55.26 -30.39
CA PHE A 31 -84.21 -55.26 -31.85
C PHE A 31 -82.85 -55.46 -32.51
N SER A 32 -82.73 -56.47 -33.36
CA SER A 32 -81.50 -56.83 -34.05
C SER A 32 -81.42 -56.19 -35.43
N ALA A 33 -80.34 -55.46 -35.67
CA ALA A 33 -79.93 -54.99 -37.00
C ALA A 33 -78.99 -55.98 -37.70
N ALA A 34 -79.00 -57.25 -37.30
CA ALA A 34 -78.24 -58.28 -37.96
C ALA A 34 -78.98 -58.75 -39.21
N HIS A 35 -78.28 -58.88 -40.34
CA HIS A 35 -78.85 -59.33 -41.61
C HIS A 35 -78.31 -60.71 -42.01
N GLY A 36 -79.16 -61.52 -42.63
CA GLY A 36 -78.84 -62.86 -43.11
C GLY A 36 -78.71 -63.94 -42.03
N LYS A 37 -78.56 -65.19 -42.47
CA LYS A 37 -78.56 -66.40 -41.60
C LYS A 37 -77.39 -66.44 -40.61
N ASP A 38 -76.30 -65.78 -40.95
CA ASP A 38 -75.09 -65.70 -40.11
C ASP A 38 -75.18 -64.54 -39.09
N LYS A 39 -76.30 -63.80 -39.04
CA LYS A 39 -76.54 -62.65 -38.15
C LYS A 39 -75.39 -61.62 -38.17
N THR A 40 -75.04 -61.12 -39.36
CA THR A 40 -73.98 -60.10 -39.49
C THR A 40 -74.53 -58.71 -39.14
N ALA A 41 -73.85 -57.98 -38.24
CA ALA A 41 -74.25 -56.62 -37.87
C ALA A 41 -74.28 -55.69 -39.09
N SER A 42 -75.39 -54.97 -39.27
CA SER A 42 -75.58 -54.04 -40.39
C SER A 42 -75.66 -52.60 -39.91
N VAL A 43 -75.33 -51.67 -40.81
CA VAL A 43 -75.45 -50.23 -40.56
C VAL A 43 -76.92 -49.82 -40.60
N ILE A 44 -77.38 -49.14 -39.55
CA ILE A 44 -78.65 -48.41 -39.58
C ILE A 44 -78.35 -47.00 -40.07
N THR A 45 -78.77 -46.69 -41.30
CA THR A 45 -78.59 -45.37 -41.92
C THR A 45 -79.91 -44.60 -41.99
N ASN A 46 -79.85 -43.32 -42.37
CA ASN A 46 -80.99 -42.37 -42.35
C ASN A 46 -81.60 -42.13 -40.96
N VAL A 47 -80.77 -42.26 -39.91
CA VAL A 47 -81.15 -41.92 -38.53
C VAL A 47 -81.12 -40.40 -38.36
N ALA A 48 -82.28 -39.80 -38.05
CA ALA A 48 -82.35 -38.38 -37.72
C ALA A 48 -81.56 -38.07 -36.44
N ASN A 49 -81.16 -36.81 -36.24
CA ASN A 49 -80.48 -36.41 -35.00
C ASN A 49 -81.39 -36.68 -33.79
N GLY A 50 -80.95 -37.55 -32.88
CA GLY A 50 -81.64 -37.77 -31.61
C GLY A 50 -81.48 -36.58 -30.68
N ALA A 51 -82.40 -36.38 -29.74
CA ALA A 51 -82.22 -35.38 -28.70
C ALA A 51 -81.02 -35.75 -27.80
N ILE A 52 -80.13 -34.78 -27.51
CA ILE A 52 -79.03 -34.95 -26.54
C ILE A 52 -79.46 -34.34 -25.22
N SER A 53 -79.90 -35.19 -24.28
CA SER A 53 -80.28 -34.80 -22.92
C SER A 53 -80.15 -35.98 -21.96
N SER A 54 -80.12 -35.73 -20.65
CA SER A 54 -79.97 -36.78 -19.63
C SER A 54 -81.12 -37.79 -19.56
N THR A 55 -82.24 -37.54 -20.26
CA THR A 55 -83.42 -38.42 -20.28
C THR A 55 -83.78 -38.92 -21.68
N SER A 56 -82.96 -38.62 -22.69
CA SER A 56 -83.25 -39.06 -24.06
C SER A 56 -83.14 -40.58 -24.19
N SER A 57 -83.98 -41.17 -25.03
CA SER A 57 -83.88 -42.56 -25.48
C SER A 57 -83.76 -42.66 -27.00
N ASP A 58 -83.50 -41.52 -27.66
CA ASP A 58 -83.31 -41.46 -29.11
C ASP A 58 -81.94 -42.03 -29.49
N ALA A 59 -81.86 -42.68 -30.66
CA ALA A 59 -80.57 -43.05 -31.24
C ALA A 59 -79.79 -41.81 -31.69
N VAL A 60 -78.47 -41.80 -31.47
CA VAL A 60 -77.56 -40.76 -31.99
C VAL A 60 -76.94 -41.21 -33.32
N ASN A 61 -76.69 -40.27 -34.23
CA ASN A 61 -76.03 -40.56 -35.50
C ASN A 61 -74.59 -40.02 -35.55
N GLY A 62 -73.85 -40.41 -36.59
CA GLY A 62 -72.43 -40.04 -36.75
C GLY A 62 -72.17 -38.53 -36.82
N SER A 63 -73.11 -37.71 -37.29
CA SER A 63 -72.92 -36.24 -37.36
C SER A 63 -72.88 -35.59 -35.95
N GLN A 64 -73.65 -36.14 -35.01
CA GLN A 64 -73.67 -35.68 -33.62
C GLN A 64 -72.39 -36.07 -32.88
N LEU A 65 -71.88 -37.27 -33.14
CA LEU A 65 -70.61 -37.73 -32.60
C LEU A 65 -69.43 -36.95 -33.22
N TYR A 66 -69.42 -36.74 -34.53
CA TYR A 66 -68.41 -35.94 -35.23
C TYR A 66 -68.35 -34.50 -34.69
N THR A 67 -69.52 -33.88 -34.47
CA THR A 67 -69.59 -32.53 -33.87
C THR A 67 -68.94 -32.50 -32.48
N THR A 68 -69.20 -33.52 -31.65
CA THR A 68 -68.55 -33.66 -30.34
C THR A 68 -67.03 -33.81 -30.50
N ASN A 69 -66.57 -34.66 -31.42
CA ASN A 69 -65.14 -34.87 -31.65
C ASN A 69 -64.45 -33.61 -32.19
N GLN A 70 -65.14 -32.81 -33.03
CA GLN A 70 -64.61 -31.54 -33.52
C GLN A 70 -64.38 -30.54 -32.37
N TYR A 71 -65.33 -30.44 -31.42
CA TYR A 71 -65.13 -29.60 -30.24
C TYR A 71 -63.92 -30.04 -29.40
N ILE A 72 -63.67 -31.34 -29.29
CA ILE A 72 -62.51 -31.88 -28.56
C ILE A 72 -61.22 -31.48 -29.28
N VAL A 73 -61.15 -31.67 -30.59
CA VAL A 73 -60.00 -31.29 -31.42
C VAL A 73 -59.72 -29.78 -31.33
N ASP A 74 -60.75 -28.95 -31.45
CA ASP A 74 -60.60 -27.49 -31.37
C ASP A 74 -60.09 -27.06 -29.98
N ALA A 75 -60.49 -27.78 -28.92
CA ALA A 75 -60.03 -27.51 -27.56
C ALA A 75 -58.59 -27.98 -27.29
N LEU A 76 -58.17 -29.10 -27.88
CA LEU A 76 -56.79 -29.59 -27.79
C LEU A 76 -55.84 -28.72 -28.62
N GLY A 77 -56.25 -28.30 -29.82
CA GLY A 77 -55.37 -27.60 -30.76
C GLY A 77 -54.20 -28.49 -31.16
N GLY A 78 -53.02 -27.89 -31.38
CA GLY A 78 -51.78 -28.63 -31.69
C GLY A 78 -51.92 -29.55 -32.90
N ASP A 79 -52.62 -29.14 -33.95
CA ASP A 79 -52.85 -29.96 -35.15
C ASP A 79 -53.60 -31.28 -34.91
N ALA A 80 -54.32 -31.44 -33.79
CA ALA A 80 -55.28 -32.53 -33.62
C ALA A 80 -56.36 -32.44 -34.71
N GLU A 81 -56.87 -33.60 -35.16
CA GLU A 81 -57.93 -33.65 -36.18
C GLU A 81 -58.85 -34.86 -35.99
N VAL A 82 -60.09 -34.74 -36.46
CA VAL A 82 -61.03 -35.87 -36.49
C VAL A 82 -60.82 -36.65 -37.79
N ASN A 83 -60.35 -37.89 -37.69
CA ASN A 83 -60.07 -38.77 -38.81
C ASN A 83 -61.36 -39.29 -39.48
N ALA A 84 -61.22 -39.81 -40.70
CA ALA A 84 -62.33 -40.36 -41.47
C ALA A 84 -63.04 -41.56 -40.79
N ASP A 85 -62.33 -42.28 -39.91
CA ASP A 85 -62.87 -43.39 -39.12
C ASP A 85 -63.50 -42.95 -37.78
N GLY A 86 -63.51 -41.64 -37.50
CA GLY A 86 -64.04 -41.04 -36.27
C GLY A 86 -63.06 -40.99 -35.10
N THR A 87 -61.83 -41.51 -35.26
CA THR A 87 -60.76 -41.34 -34.26
C THR A 87 -60.22 -39.92 -34.26
N ILE A 88 -59.45 -39.56 -33.23
CA ILE A 88 -58.77 -38.25 -33.15
C ILE A 88 -57.27 -38.46 -33.30
N THR A 89 -56.66 -37.76 -34.25
CA THR A 89 -55.20 -37.63 -34.33
C THR A 89 -54.71 -36.83 -33.13
N ALA A 90 -53.70 -37.36 -32.43
CA ALA A 90 -53.16 -36.72 -31.23
C ALA A 90 -52.60 -35.32 -31.56
N PRO A 91 -52.70 -34.35 -30.63
CA PRO A 91 -52.07 -33.05 -30.81
C PRO A 91 -50.55 -33.17 -30.85
N THR A 92 -49.85 -32.12 -31.25
CA THR A 92 -48.40 -31.96 -31.23
C THR A 92 -48.08 -30.62 -30.56
N TYR A 93 -47.47 -30.67 -29.39
CA TYR A 93 -46.99 -29.49 -28.66
C TYR A 93 -45.46 -29.47 -28.68
N THR A 94 -44.86 -28.39 -29.16
CA THR A 94 -43.39 -28.25 -29.18
C THR A 94 -42.91 -27.41 -28.00
N ILE A 95 -42.14 -28.02 -27.09
CA ILE A 95 -41.58 -27.37 -25.89
C ILE A 95 -40.10 -27.74 -25.79
N ALA A 96 -39.24 -26.74 -25.61
CA ALA A 96 -37.78 -26.94 -25.51
C ALA A 96 -37.15 -27.78 -26.65
N ASN A 97 -37.72 -27.70 -27.87
CA ASN A 97 -37.36 -28.49 -29.05
C ASN A 97 -37.70 -30.00 -28.98
N ALA A 98 -38.56 -30.40 -28.05
CA ALA A 98 -39.17 -31.73 -28.02
C ALA A 98 -40.67 -31.62 -28.37
N GLU A 99 -41.22 -32.68 -28.95
CA GLU A 99 -42.63 -32.78 -29.32
C GLU A 99 -43.37 -33.71 -28.35
N TYR A 100 -44.56 -33.28 -27.92
CA TYR A 100 -45.42 -33.99 -26.98
C TYR A 100 -46.81 -34.18 -27.58
N ASN A 101 -47.35 -35.38 -27.47
CA ASN A 101 -48.60 -35.74 -28.13
C ASN A 101 -49.84 -35.74 -27.22
N ASN A 102 -49.68 -35.24 -26.00
CA ASN A 102 -50.75 -35.07 -25.04
C ASN A 102 -50.42 -33.91 -24.09
N VAL A 103 -51.45 -33.40 -23.43
CA VAL A 103 -51.35 -32.20 -22.58
C VAL A 103 -50.55 -32.47 -21.30
N GLY A 104 -50.65 -33.67 -20.73
CA GLY A 104 -49.96 -34.01 -19.47
C GLY A 104 -48.46 -33.93 -19.63
N ASP A 105 -47.91 -34.68 -20.59
CA ASP A 105 -46.47 -34.71 -20.83
C ASP A 105 -45.92 -33.35 -21.26
N ALA A 106 -46.72 -32.56 -21.99
CA ALA A 106 -46.33 -31.20 -22.38
C ALA A 106 -46.25 -30.26 -21.15
N LEU A 107 -47.16 -30.39 -20.19
CA LEU A 107 -47.13 -29.61 -18.95
C LEU A 107 -45.97 -30.04 -18.05
N ASP A 108 -45.74 -31.35 -17.91
CA ASP A 108 -44.59 -31.87 -17.15
C ASP A 108 -43.27 -31.35 -17.75
N ALA A 109 -43.17 -31.32 -19.08
CA ALA A 109 -42.00 -30.76 -19.75
C ALA A 109 -41.80 -29.26 -19.50
N LEU A 110 -42.88 -28.48 -19.37
CA LEU A 110 -42.76 -27.07 -19.01
C LEU A 110 -42.32 -26.90 -17.56
N ASP A 111 -42.83 -27.74 -16.65
CA ASP A 111 -42.46 -27.75 -15.23
C ASP A 111 -40.96 -28.04 -15.06
N ASP A 112 -40.45 -29.07 -15.75
CA ASP A 112 -39.04 -29.47 -15.67
C ASP A 112 -38.05 -28.43 -16.23
N ASN A 113 -38.46 -27.61 -17.20
CA ASN A 113 -37.55 -26.73 -17.95
C ASN A 113 -37.69 -25.24 -17.61
N ALA A 114 -38.61 -24.85 -16.73
CA ALA A 114 -38.85 -23.47 -16.37
C ALA A 114 -38.09 -23.03 -15.11
N LEU A 115 -37.86 -21.72 -14.97
CA LEU A 115 -37.49 -21.12 -13.68
C LEU A 115 -38.76 -20.98 -12.82
N LEU A 116 -38.94 -21.90 -11.90
CA LEU A 116 -40.13 -21.98 -11.06
C LEU A 116 -39.89 -21.36 -9.68
N TRP A 117 -40.97 -20.87 -9.08
CA TRP A 117 -40.95 -20.41 -7.70
C TRP A 117 -40.97 -21.60 -6.74
N ASP A 118 -39.97 -21.69 -5.88
CA ASP A 118 -39.88 -22.66 -4.81
C ASP A 118 -40.12 -21.96 -3.48
N GLU A 119 -41.29 -22.17 -2.87
CA GLU A 119 -41.67 -21.57 -1.59
C GLU A 119 -40.76 -22.00 -0.42
N THR A 120 -40.12 -23.17 -0.53
CA THR A 120 -39.26 -23.70 0.52
C THR A 120 -37.82 -23.19 0.43
N ALA A 121 -37.43 -22.66 -0.72
CA ALA A 121 -36.12 -22.06 -0.94
C ALA A 121 -35.89 -20.81 -0.06
N ASN A 122 -34.63 -20.39 0.04
CA ASN A 122 -34.21 -19.23 0.83
C ASN A 122 -34.72 -19.29 2.30
N GLY A 123 -34.62 -20.47 2.92
CA GLY A 123 -35.07 -20.67 4.30
C GLY A 123 -36.59 -20.53 4.50
N GLY A 124 -37.39 -20.83 3.47
CA GLY A 124 -38.86 -20.73 3.51
C GLY A 124 -39.43 -19.34 3.20
N ALA A 125 -38.60 -18.39 2.75
CA ALA A 125 -39.06 -17.11 2.22
C ALA A 125 -39.45 -17.18 0.73
N GLY A 126 -39.11 -18.29 0.08
CA GLY A 126 -39.29 -18.56 -1.32
C GLY A 126 -38.27 -17.86 -2.23
N ALA A 127 -37.98 -18.50 -3.37
CA ALA A 127 -37.12 -17.96 -4.42
C ALA A 127 -37.39 -18.64 -5.76
N TYR A 128 -36.96 -18.01 -6.86
CA TYR A 128 -36.86 -18.71 -8.14
C TYR A 128 -35.75 -19.75 -8.09
N ASN A 129 -36.06 -20.99 -8.47
CA ASN A 129 -35.13 -22.11 -8.47
C ASN A 129 -34.65 -22.37 -9.91
N ALA A 130 -33.32 -22.36 -10.08
CA ALA A 130 -32.66 -22.64 -11.36
C ALA A 130 -32.12 -24.09 -11.43
N SER A 131 -32.52 -24.95 -10.51
CA SER A 131 -32.13 -26.35 -10.51
C SER A 131 -32.76 -27.09 -11.68
N HIS A 132 -31.98 -27.89 -12.39
CA HIS A 132 -32.44 -28.81 -13.44
C HIS A 132 -31.96 -30.21 -13.06
N ASP A 133 -32.88 -31.19 -12.98
CA ASP A 133 -32.62 -32.54 -12.46
C ASP A 133 -31.94 -32.56 -11.06
N GLY A 134 -32.33 -31.62 -10.19
CA GLY A 134 -31.79 -31.52 -8.84
C GLY A 134 -30.37 -30.97 -8.74
N LYS A 135 -29.85 -30.34 -9.81
CA LYS A 135 -28.52 -29.72 -9.84
C LYS A 135 -28.61 -28.25 -10.18
N ASP A 136 -27.77 -27.45 -9.54
CA ASP A 136 -27.60 -26.04 -9.85
C ASP A 136 -27.25 -25.83 -11.33
N SER A 137 -28.04 -25.02 -12.04
CA SER A 137 -27.80 -24.71 -13.46
C SER A 137 -27.23 -23.31 -13.67
N ILE A 138 -26.58 -23.14 -14.82
CA ILE A 138 -26.07 -21.84 -15.26
C ILE A 138 -27.19 -21.07 -15.95
N ILE A 139 -27.42 -19.83 -15.51
CA ILE A 139 -28.26 -18.86 -16.23
C ILE A 139 -27.34 -18.05 -17.16
N THR A 140 -27.47 -18.28 -18.48
CA THR A 140 -26.70 -17.56 -19.50
C THR A 140 -27.57 -16.53 -20.23
N ASN A 141 -26.96 -15.75 -21.15
CA ASN A 141 -27.60 -14.64 -21.87
C ASN A 141 -28.14 -13.53 -20.96
N VAL A 142 -27.57 -13.41 -19.77
CA VAL A 142 -27.83 -12.31 -18.84
C VAL A 142 -27.10 -11.06 -19.35
N ALA A 143 -27.87 -10.03 -19.72
CA ALA A 143 -27.32 -8.74 -20.08
C ALA A 143 -26.56 -8.11 -18.90
N ASN A 144 -25.69 -7.13 -19.16
CA ASN A 144 -24.98 -6.44 -18.08
C ASN A 144 -26.00 -5.71 -17.19
N GLY A 145 -26.04 -6.05 -15.91
CA GLY A 145 -26.88 -5.37 -14.93
C GLY A 145 -26.33 -3.98 -14.58
N SER A 146 -27.19 -3.06 -14.15
CA SER A 146 -26.72 -1.79 -13.58
C SER A 146 -25.90 -2.04 -12.31
N ILE A 147 -24.77 -1.33 -12.16
CA ILE A 147 -23.95 -1.36 -10.94
C ILE A 147 -24.16 -0.03 -10.22
N SER A 148 -25.18 0.02 -9.35
CA SER A 148 -25.55 1.17 -8.52
C SER A 148 -26.11 0.69 -7.18
N GLU A 149 -26.14 1.56 -6.17
CA GLU A 149 -26.58 1.22 -4.80
C GLU A 149 -27.97 0.58 -4.74
N ASP A 150 -28.91 1.07 -5.54
CA ASP A 150 -30.30 0.60 -5.58
C ASP A 150 -30.57 -0.45 -6.69
N SER A 151 -29.53 -0.96 -7.36
CA SER A 151 -29.73 -1.92 -8.45
C SER A 151 -30.21 -3.28 -7.94
N THR A 152 -31.24 -3.81 -8.59
CA THR A 152 -31.72 -5.19 -8.39
C THR A 152 -31.42 -6.07 -9.59
N ASP A 153 -30.60 -5.60 -10.52
CA ASP A 153 -30.24 -6.35 -11.72
C ASP A 153 -29.24 -7.46 -11.39
N ALA A 154 -29.37 -8.61 -12.05
CA ALA A 154 -28.36 -9.65 -12.00
C ALA A 154 -27.06 -9.16 -12.68
N VAL A 155 -25.91 -9.47 -12.07
CA VAL A 155 -24.59 -9.21 -12.67
C VAL A 155 -24.11 -10.45 -13.42
N ASN A 156 -23.47 -10.24 -14.58
CA ASN A 156 -22.92 -11.33 -15.37
C ASN A 156 -21.40 -11.47 -15.20
N GLY A 157 -20.85 -12.56 -15.75
CA GLY A 157 -19.42 -12.87 -15.63
C GLY A 157 -18.48 -11.81 -16.23
N SER A 158 -18.91 -11.05 -17.23
CA SER A 158 -18.08 -10.00 -17.83
C SER A 158 -17.84 -8.83 -16.86
N GLN A 159 -18.84 -8.49 -16.06
CA GLN A 159 -18.76 -7.43 -15.05
C GLN A 159 -17.88 -7.85 -13.87
N LEU A 160 -18.02 -9.10 -13.41
CA LEU A 160 -17.16 -9.65 -12.36
C LEU A 160 -15.71 -9.76 -12.84
N ASN A 161 -15.48 -10.19 -14.08
CA ASN A 161 -14.15 -10.24 -14.67
C ASN A 161 -13.49 -8.86 -14.75
N ALA A 162 -14.23 -7.81 -15.13
CA ALA A 162 -13.72 -6.44 -15.14
C ALA A 162 -13.21 -6.01 -13.74
N THR A 163 -13.96 -6.35 -12.69
CA THR A 163 -13.55 -6.10 -11.31
C THR A 163 -12.30 -6.90 -10.93
N ASN A 164 -12.25 -8.19 -11.28
CA ASN A 164 -11.11 -9.06 -10.98
C ASN A 164 -9.81 -8.57 -11.65
N MET A 165 -9.88 -8.06 -12.88
CA MET A 165 -8.72 -7.45 -13.54
C MET A 165 -8.20 -6.22 -12.79
N MET A 166 -9.09 -5.37 -12.28
CA MET A 166 -8.68 -4.21 -11.47
C MET A 166 -8.05 -4.65 -10.14
N ILE A 167 -8.55 -5.72 -9.51
CA ILE A 167 -7.96 -6.29 -8.30
C ILE A 167 -6.57 -6.86 -8.56
N GLU A 168 -6.38 -7.57 -9.68
CA GLU A 168 -5.07 -8.09 -10.07
C GLU A 168 -4.07 -6.95 -10.31
N GLN A 169 -4.49 -5.88 -10.99
CA GLN A 169 -3.67 -4.68 -11.18
C GLN A 169 -3.31 -4.02 -9.83
N ASN A 170 -4.26 -3.89 -8.91
CA ASN A 170 -4.00 -3.36 -7.57
C ASN A 170 -3.01 -4.23 -6.81
N SER A 171 -3.13 -5.56 -6.90
CA SER A 171 -2.19 -6.51 -6.29
C SER A 171 -0.77 -6.33 -6.83
N GLN A 172 -0.62 -6.17 -8.15
CA GLN A 172 0.68 -5.90 -8.77
C GLN A 172 1.29 -4.57 -8.29
N ILE A 173 0.50 -3.50 -8.21
CA ILE A 173 0.96 -2.20 -7.70
C ILE A 173 1.38 -2.30 -6.23
N ILE A 174 0.61 -2.98 -5.40
CA ILE A 174 0.93 -3.19 -3.98
C ILE A 174 2.24 -3.95 -3.84
N ASN A 175 2.46 -5.01 -4.63
CA ASN A 175 3.70 -5.77 -4.61
C ASN A 175 4.91 -4.93 -5.03
N GLN A 176 4.75 -4.02 -6.01
CA GLN A 176 5.81 -3.08 -6.38
C GLN A 176 6.12 -2.08 -5.26
N LEU A 177 5.09 -1.60 -4.54
CA LEU A 177 5.28 -0.67 -3.44
C LEU A 177 5.88 -1.34 -2.19
N ALA A 178 5.41 -2.54 -1.82
CA ALA A 178 5.88 -3.28 -0.65
C ALA A 178 7.26 -3.93 -0.87
N GLY A 179 7.56 -4.32 -2.12
CA GLY A 179 8.76 -5.09 -2.45
C GLY A 179 8.64 -6.55 -2.01
N ASN A 180 9.69 -7.12 -1.40
CA ASN A 180 9.63 -8.49 -0.90
C ASN A 180 8.79 -8.56 0.39
N THR A 181 7.68 -9.30 0.33
CA THR A 181 6.74 -9.53 1.43
C THR A 181 6.75 -10.98 1.95
N ASP A 182 7.76 -11.78 1.59
CA ASP A 182 7.95 -13.13 2.11
C ASP A 182 8.08 -13.07 3.63
N ALA A 183 7.40 -13.98 4.35
CA ALA A 183 7.41 -13.98 5.82
C ALA A 183 8.83 -14.01 6.40
N THR A 184 9.71 -14.86 5.86
CA THR A 184 11.13 -14.92 6.26
C THR A 184 11.86 -13.61 5.96
N TYR A 185 11.58 -12.97 4.82
CA TYR A 185 12.22 -11.70 4.49
C TYR A 185 11.79 -10.59 5.46
N ILE A 186 10.51 -10.53 5.83
CA ILE A 186 9.98 -9.59 6.82
C ILE A 186 10.61 -9.85 8.20
N GLU A 187 10.73 -11.10 8.64
CA GLU A 187 11.36 -11.43 9.92
C GLU A 187 12.84 -10.98 10.00
N GLU A 188 13.57 -11.07 8.88
CA GLU A 188 14.98 -10.70 8.79
C GLU A 188 15.23 -9.20 8.50
N ASN A 189 14.32 -8.53 7.80
CA ASN A 189 14.54 -7.18 7.24
C ASN A 189 13.50 -6.13 7.69
N GLY A 190 12.45 -6.55 8.39
CA GLY A 190 11.35 -5.70 8.82
C GLY A 190 10.24 -5.52 7.79
N ALA A 191 9.07 -5.11 8.29
CA ALA A 191 7.97 -4.68 7.45
C ALA A 191 8.22 -3.26 6.89
N GLY A 192 7.53 -2.91 5.80
CA GLY A 192 7.58 -1.58 5.22
C GLY A 192 7.29 -1.55 3.73
N ILE A 193 7.78 -0.49 3.08
CA ILE A 193 7.74 -0.33 1.63
C ILE A 193 9.13 -0.57 1.04
N ASN A 194 9.23 -0.68 -0.28
CA ASN A 194 10.41 -1.17 -0.98
C ASN A 194 11.73 -0.48 -0.58
N TYR A 195 11.68 0.82 -0.30
CA TYR A 195 12.85 1.65 0.04
C TYR A 195 12.91 2.10 1.49
N VAL A 196 11.85 1.87 2.27
CA VAL A 196 11.76 2.28 3.67
C VAL A 196 11.26 1.09 4.46
N ARG A 197 12.20 0.38 5.09
CA ARG A 197 11.93 -0.73 5.99
C ARG A 197 12.53 -0.45 7.35
N THR A 198 11.85 -0.92 8.37
CA THR A 198 12.33 -0.91 9.74
C THR A 198 12.19 -2.31 10.29
N ASN A 199 13.32 -2.95 10.60
CA ASN A 199 13.27 -4.21 11.32
C ASN A 199 12.91 -3.94 12.78
N ASP A 200 11.63 -4.12 13.09
CA ASP A 200 11.03 -4.02 14.41
C ASP A 200 10.80 -5.40 15.06
N ASN A 201 11.41 -6.46 14.50
CA ASN A 201 11.32 -7.80 15.08
C ASN A 201 11.83 -7.81 16.53
N GLY A 202 10.99 -8.30 17.45
CA GLY A 202 11.26 -8.30 18.88
C GLY A 202 11.07 -6.94 19.58
N LEU A 203 10.61 -5.90 18.88
CA LEU A 203 10.21 -4.64 19.47
C LEU A 203 8.68 -4.59 19.65
N ALA A 204 8.20 -3.78 20.61
CA ALA A 204 6.77 -3.55 20.77
C ALA A 204 6.27 -2.64 19.64
N PHE A 205 5.12 -2.93 19.04
CA PHE A 205 4.60 -2.12 17.93
C PHE A 205 4.51 -0.62 18.32
N ASN A 206 5.23 0.23 17.59
CA ASN A 206 5.20 1.67 17.77
C ASN A 206 5.48 2.38 16.44
N ASP A 207 4.53 3.20 16.03
CA ASP A 207 4.55 3.88 14.73
C ASP A 207 5.49 5.09 14.73
N ALA A 208 5.89 5.54 13.54
CA ALA A 208 6.53 6.84 13.40
C ALA A 208 5.48 7.95 13.60
N SER A 209 5.86 9.04 14.27
CA SER A 209 4.97 10.16 14.60
C SER A 209 5.47 11.47 14.00
N ALA A 210 4.86 11.92 12.91
CA ALA A 210 5.11 13.22 12.29
C ALA A 210 3.98 14.20 12.66
N SER A 211 3.98 14.71 13.90
CA SER A 211 2.90 15.56 14.43
C SER A 211 3.06 17.06 14.14
N GLY A 212 4.28 17.50 13.81
CA GLY A 212 4.52 18.88 13.37
C GLY A 212 3.95 19.15 11.97
N VAL A 213 3.50 20.37 11.71
CA VAL A 213 2.97 20.75 10.38
C VAL A 213 4.08 20.60 9.33
N GLY A 214 3.88 19.73 8.36
CA GLY A 214 4.89 19.43 7.31
C GLY A 214 6.09 18.62 7.80
N ALA A 215 5.99 17.98 8.97
CA ALA A 215 7.07 17.14 9.50
C ALA A 215 7.18 15.79 8.77
N THR A 216 8.34 15.15 8.88
CA THR A 216 8.61 13.81 8.36
C THR A 216 9.20 12.92 9.45
N ALA A 217 8.58 11.77 9.72
CA ALA A 217 9.10 10.77 10.64
C ALA A 217 9.23 9.42 9.92
N VAL A 218 10.42 8.80 10.00
CA VAL A 218 10.73 7.53 9.34
C VAL A 218 11.52 6.64 10.29
N GLY A 219 10.99 5.48 10.64
CA GLY A 219 11.63 4.49 11.50
C GLY A 219 10.85 4.20 12.78
N TYR A 220 11.21 3.10 13.45
CA TYR A 220 10.57 2.65 14.71
C TYR A 220 10.58 3.77 15.75
N ASN A 221 9.39 4.16 16.25
CA ASN A 221 9.25 5.18 17.29
C ASN A 221 10.02 6.49 16.97
N ALA A 222 10.14 6.85 15.68
CA ALA A 222 10.69 8.14 15.27
C ALA A 222 9.66 9.25 15.51
N VAL A 223 10.06 10.39 16.08
CA VAL A 223 9.16 11.47 16.47
C VAL A 223 9.62 12.80 15.87
N ALA A 224 8.81 13.38 14.98
CA ALA A 224 9.02 14.70 14.41
C ALA A 224 7.84 15.61 14.80
N SER A 225 8.01 16.42 15.86
CA SER A 225 6.95 17.27 16.43
C SER A 225 7.12 18.78 16.18
N GLY A 226 8.29 19.22 15.73
CA GLY A 226 8.51 20.58 15.25
C GLY A 226 7.90 20.81 13.85
N ALA A 227 7.48 22.04 13.52
CA ALA A 227 6.99 22.36 12.18
C ALA A 227 8.11 22.15 11.15
N SER A 228 7.80 21.48 10.04
CA SER A 228 8.76 21.11 8.98
C SER A 228 10.00 20.36 9.48
N SER A 229 9.92 19.68 10.63
CA SER A 229 11.04 18.92 11.18
C SER A 229 11.15 17.52 10.57
N VAL A 230 12.33 16.92 10.67
CA VAL A 230 12.63 15.59 10.11
C VAL A 230 13.23 14.70 11.20
N ALA A 231 12.68 13.51 11.40
CA ALA A 231 13.23 12.48 12.28
C ALA A 231 13.37 11.16 11.50
N ILE A 232 14.60 10.71 11.27
CA ILE A 232 14.89 9.48 10.53
C ILE A 232 15.76 8.54 11.38
N GLY A 233 15.27 7.33 11.61
CA GLY A 233 15.94 6.28 12.36
C GLY A 233 15.22 5.92 13.66
N GLN A 234 15.49 4.73 14.17
CA GLN A 234 14.87 4.19 15.38
C GLN A 234 15.06 5.13 16.59
N ASN A 235 13.97 5.51 17.27
CA ASN A 235 13.96 6.46 18.39
C ASN A 235 14.55 7.85 18.08
N SER A 236 14.66 8.25 16.81
CA SER A 236 15.05 9.63 16.48
C SER A 236 13.95 10.61 16.91
N SER A 237 14.33 11.80 17.38
CA SER A 237 13.40 12.81 17.90
C SER A 237 13.77 14.21 17.43
N SER A 238 12.87 14.89 16.72
CA SER A 238 13.04 16.28 16.33
C SER A 238 11.87 17.13 16.81
N THR A 239 12.11 17.89 17.88
CA THR A 239 11.08 18.64 18.63
C THR A 239 11.09 20.14 18.36
N VAL A 240 12.02 20.62 17.53
CA VAL A 240 12.14 22.03 17.15
C VAL A 240 11.79 22.23 15.68
N ASP A 241 11.18 23.37 15.37
CA ASP A 241 10.84 23.74 13.99
C ASP A 241 12.08 23.68 13.09
N THR A 242 11.91 23.12 11.90
CA THR A 242 12.95 22.90 10.88
C THR A 242 14.16 22.08 11.35
N GLY A 243 14.09 21.47 12.54
CA GLY A 243 15.12 20.58 13.05
C GLY A 243 15.21 19.29 12.26
N ILE A 244 16.41 18.71 12.19
CA ILE A 244 16.64 17.42 11.51
C ILE A 244 17.35 16.49 12.50
N ALA A 245 16.74 15.37 12.84
CA ALA A 245 17.34 14.28 13.61
C ALA A 245 17.60 13.09 12.68
N LEU A 246 18.87 12.74 12.45
CA LEU A 246 19.27 11.71 11.49
C LEU A 246 20.13 10.62 12.14
N GLY A 247 19.59 9.41 12.16
CA GLY A 247 20.20 8.22 12.75
C GLY A 247 19.51 7.80 14.05
N SER A 248 19.69 6.53 14.46
CA SER A 248 19.03 5.99 15.65
C SER A 248 19.33 6.83 16.91
N SER A 249 18.30 7.08 17.70
CA SER A 249 18.36 7.85 18.95
C SER A 249 18.87 9.29 18.78
N SER A 250 18.93 9.84 17.55
CA SER A 250 19.37 11.22 17.37
C SER A 250 18.29 12.18 17.85
N VAL A 251 18.68 13.25 18.55
CA VAL A 251 17.76 14.24 19.13
C VAL A 251 18.08 15.63 18.60
N SER A 252 17.18 16.21 17.83
CA SER A 252 17.19 17.62 17.44
C SER A 252 16.18 18.38 18.30
N SER A 253 16.67 18.92 19.42
CA SER A 253 15.90 19.68 20.39
C SER A 253 16.43 21.10 20.61
N ARG A 254 17.47 21.48 19.85
CA ARG A 254 18.15 22.76 20.02
C ARG A 254 17.62 23.79 19.02
N VAL A 255 16.89 24.77 19.55
CA VAL A 255 16.55 26.00 18.80
C VAL A 255 17.85 26.74 18.52
N ILE A 256 18.09 27.10 17.26
CA ILE A 256 19.24 27.95 16.93
C ILE A 256 18.85 29.40 17.25
N ALA A 257 19.33 29.89 18.39
CA ALA A 257 18.96 31.21 18.92
C ALA A 257 19.55 32.34 18.06
N LYS A 258 18.72 33.35 17.77
CA LYS A 258 19.16 34.64 17.21
C LYS A 258 19.91 35.42 18.30
N GLY A 259 21.16 35.80 17.99
CA GLY A 259 21.92 36.80 18.75
C GLY A 259 22.29 36.42 20.19
N SER A 260 23.53 35.98 20.39
CA SER A 260 24.27 36.38 21.59
C SER A 260 25.55 37.08 21.13
N ARG A 261 25.42 38.39 20.98
CA ARG A 261 26.53 39.31 20.80
C ARG A 261 27.16 39.44 22.18
N ASP A 262 28.42 39.08 22.32
CA ASP A 262 29.35 39.87 23.10
C ASP A 262 30.77 39.60 22.59
N THR A 263 31.12 40.28 21.51
CA THR A 263 32.51 40.65 21.25
C THR A 263 32.85 41.80 22.20
N SER A 264 33.29 41.49 23.42
CA SER A 264 33.81 42.51 24.33
C SER A 264 35.33 42.60 24.22
N VAL A 265 35.85 43.81 24.01
CA VAL A 265 37.25 44.10 24.31
C VAL A 265 37.34 44.30 25.82
N THR A 266 38.03 43.38 26.49
CA THR A 266 38.42 43.59 27.90
C THR A 266 39.84 44.13 27.92
N GLU A 267 40.23 44.73 29.04
CA GLU A 267 41.62 45.14 29.32
C GLU A 267 42.65 44.00 29.21
N ASN A 268 42.18 42.74 29.15
CA ASN A 268 42.99 41.52 29.03
C ASN A 268 42.99 40.88 27.63
N GLY A 269 42.36 41.49 26.61
CA GLY A 269 42.40 41.00 25.23
C GLY A 269 41.04 40.94 24.50
N VAL A 270 41.10 40.53 23.23
CA VAL A 270 39.95 40.44 22.32
C VAL A 270 39.21 39.13 22.55
N ALA A 271 37.98 39.20 23.05
CA ALA A 271 37.04 38.07 23.00
C ALA A 271 36.25 38.14 21.68
N ILE A 272 36.41 37.13 20.82
CA ILE A 272 35.64 37.02 19.57
C ILE A 272 34.35 36.25 19.87
N GLY A 273 33.23 36.96 19.99
CA GLY A 273 31.89 36.37 19.97
C GLY A 273 31.48 36.00 18.55
N TYR A 274 31.16 34.73 18.31
CA TYR A 274 30.61 34.28 17.04
C TYR A 274 29.10 34.51 17.02
N GLY A 275 28.67 35.66 16.50
CA GLY A 275 27.30 35.87 16.06
C GLY A 275 27.25 35.70 14.55
N THR A 276 26.45 34.77 14.02
CA THR A 276 26.18 34.73 12.58
C THR A 276 25.27 35.92 12.24
N THR A 277 25.82 37.01 11.71
CA THR A 277 25.04 38.17 11.24
C THR A 277 24.29 37.90 9.92
N ASP A 278 24.55 36.76 9.28
CA ASP A 278 24.39 36.63 7.84
C ASP A 278 23.17 35.77 7.42
N GLY A 279 22.19 35.53 8.33
CA GLY A 279 20.94 34.85 7.95
C GLY A 279 20.03 34.45 9.10
N GLU A 280 18.81 34.03 8.77
CA GLU A 280 17.94 33.31 9.71
C GLU A 280 18.40 31.85 9.79
N LEU A 281 18.99 31.46 10.93
CA LEU A 281 19.32 30.06 11.17
C LEU A 281 18.03 29.27 11.43
N LEU A 282 17.81 28.25 10.60
CA LEU A 282 16.77 27.24 10.76
C LEU A 282 17.29 26.14 11.70
N GLY A 283 16.40 25.36 12.31
CA GLY A 283 16.68 24.33 13.31
C GLY A 283 17.91 23.46 13.02
N ALA A 284 18.55 22.93 14.07
CA ALA A 284 19.82 22.23 13.92
C ALA A 284 19.68 20.81 13.32
N LEU A 285 20.66 20.42 12.50
CA LEU A 285 20.92 19.02 12.19
C LEU A 285 21.59 18.36 13.40
N SER A 286 20.92 17.34 13.93
CA SER A 286 21.44 16.44 14.94
C SER A 286 21.62 15.04 14.36
N ILE A 287 22.81 14.49 14.53
CA ILE A 287 23.17 13.12 14.15
C ILE A 287 23.46 12.27 15.39
N GLY A 288 23.04 12.72 16.56
CA GLY A 288 23.38 12.12 17.84
C GLY A 288 22.48 12.66 18.94
N ASP A 289 22.84 12.40 20.17
CA ASP A 289 22.14 12.87 21.36
C ASP A 289 23.17 13.31 22.41
N ASP A 290 22.71 13.85 23.53
CA ASP A 290 23.58 14.23 24.64
C ASP A 290 24.45 13.04 25.08
N GLY A 291 25.76 13.25 25.08
CA GLY A 291 26.74 12.19 25.36
C GLY A 291 26.87 11.08 24.31
N LYS A 292 26.10 11.10 23.21
CA LYS A 292 26.13 10.10 22.12
C LYS A 292 26.40 10.79 20.79
N TYR A 293 27.67 10.90 20.44
CA TYR A 293 28.11 11.59 19.23
C TYR A 293 28.35 10.61 18.08
N ARG A 294 28.13 11.09 16.85
CA ARG A 294 28.58 10.43 15.62
C ARG A 294 29.62 11.29 14.95
N GLN A 295 30.61 10.65 14.35
CA GLN A 295 31.60 11.35 13.52
C GLN A 295 31.01 11.60 12.14
N ILE A 296 31.27 12.79 11.61
CA ILE A 296 31.06 13.09 10.19
C ILE A 296 32.40 12.85 9.50
N ILE A 297 32.48 11.78 8.71
CA ILE A 297 33.70 11.39 7.99
C ILE A 297 33.56 11.66 6.49
N ASN A 298 34.68 11.68 5.76
CA ASN A 298 34.73 11.99 4.33
C ASN A 298 34.16 13.38 3.98
N VAL A 299 34.27 14.32 4.92
CA VAL A 299 33.93 15.72 4.72
C VAL A 299 35.05 16.37 3.92
N ALA A 300 34.70 17.01 2.80
CA ALA A 300 35.63 17.84 2.05
C ALA A 300 36.03 19.08 2.88
N ASP A 301 37.19 19.65 2.59
CA ASP A 301 37.60 20.91 3.24
C ASP A 301 36.60 22.01 2.92
N GLY A 302 36.16 22.73 3.94
CA GLY A 302 35.28 23.88 3.78
C GLY A 302 35.93 24.98 2.96
N SER A 303 35.22 25.49 1.97
CA SER A 303 35.64 26.61 1.12
C SER A 303 34.87 27.89 1.45
N GLU A 304 33.64 27.76 1.96
CA GLU A 304 32.77 28.86 2.33
C GLU A 304 32.72 29.02 3.87
N ALA A 305 32.21 30.18 4.33
CA ALA A 305 32.20 30.54 5.74
C ALA A 305 31.35 29.62 6.64
N HIS A 306 30.42 28.85 6.06
CA HIS A 306 29.48 27.99 6.79
C HIS A 306 29.72 26.50 6.56
N ASP A 307 30.78 26.14 5.83
CA ASP A 307 31.16 24.76 5.65
C ASP A 307 31.73 24.17 6.94
N ALA A 308 31.61 22.85 7.08
CA ALA A 308 32.30 22.14 8.15
C ALA A 308 33.82 22.21 7.95
N VAL A 309 34.53 22.66 8.98
CA VAL A 309 36.00 22.67 8.99
C VAL A 309 36.50 21.25 9.27
N THR A 310 37.34 20.71 8.38
CA THR A 310 37.94 19.39 8.61
C THR A 310 39.08 19.47 9.61
N VAL A 311 39.40 18.33 10.23
CA VAL A 311 40.57 18.20 11.11
C VAL A 311 41.87 18.59 10.38
N ARG A 312 41.95 18.37 9.06
CA ARG A 312 43.10 18.79 8.23
C ARG A 312 43.22 20.31 8.12
N GLN A 313 42.12 21.02 7.88
CA GLN A 313 42.13 22.49 7.86
C GLN A 313 42.52 23.05 9.22
N LEU A 314 42.00 22.47 10.30
CA LEU A 314 42.36 22.86 11.66
C LEU A 314 43.85 22.64 11.93
N GLN A 315 44.40 21.49 11.55
CA GLN A 315 45.83 21.19 11.68
C GLN A 315 46.70 22.15 10.87
N ASN A 316 46.30 22.50 9.64
CA ASN A 316 47.01 23.48 8.83
C ASN A 316 46.96 24.88 9.44
N ALA A 317 45.80 25.30 9.96
CA ALA A 317 45.64 26.60 10.62
C ALA A 317 46.48 26.71 11.92
N ILE A 318 46.46 25.67 12.76
CA ILE A 318 47.28 25.62 13.99
C ILE A 318 48.76 25.52 13.64
N GLY A 319 49.11 24.71 12.64
CA GLY A 319 50.47 24.56 12.15
C GLY A 319 51.06 25.88 11.68
N ALA A 320 50.26 26.72 11.00
CA ALA A 320 50.68 28.05 10.58
C ALA A 320 51.03 28.95 11.78
N VAL A 321 50.28 28.88 12.89
CA VAL A 321 50.57 29.66 14.12
C VAL A 321 51.82 29.17 14.83
N ALA A 322 52.06 27.86 14.87
CA ALA A 322 53.24 27.29 15.53
C ALA A 322 54.55 27.49 14.73
N THR A 323 54.46 27.63 13.41
CA THR A 323 55.64 27.70 12.51
C THR A 323 55.89 29.07 11.91
N THR A 324 54.85 29.89 11.73
CA THR A 324 54.98 31.23 11.15
C THR A 324 54.93 32.26 12.28
N PRO A 325 55.99 33.05 12.46
CA PRO A 325 55.99 34.03 13.52
C PRO A 325 54.91 35.10 13.30
N THR A 326 54.25 35.55 14.37
CA THR A 326 53.26 36.63 14.29
C THR A 326 53.92 37.91 13.75
N LYS A 327 53.14 38.83 13.18
CA LYS A 327 53.62 40.03 12.45
C LYS A 327 54.71 40.85 13.17
N TYR A 328 54.76 40.80 14.50
CA TYR A 328 55.70 41.59 15.31
C TYR A 328 56.68 40.73 16.13
N TYR A 329 56.57 39.40 16.09
CA TYR A 329 57.43 38.48 16.83
C TYR A 329 58.01 37.43 15.91
N HIS A 330 59.22 37.67 15.40
CA HIS A 330 59.95 36.73 14.54
C HIS A 330 61.09 36.04 15.28
N ALA A 331 61.01 34.72 15.44
CA ALA A 331 62.13 33.88 15.85
C ALA A 331 62.52 32.99 14.67
N ASN A 332 63.66 33.27 14.04
CA ASN A 332 64.22 32.43 12.98
C ASN A 332 65.38 31.61 13.54
N SER A 333 65.07 30.44 14.07
CA SER A 333 66.07 29.54 14.64
C SER A 333 65.58 28.10 14.67
N THR A 334 66.50 27.16 14.47
CA THR A 334 66.30 25.72 14.67
C THR A 334 66.79 25.24 16.03
N ALA A 335 67.44 26.11 16.81
CA ALA A 335 67.90 25.80 18.15
C ALA A 335 66.74 25.75 19.16
N GLU A 336 66.98 25.16 20.33
CA GLU A 336 66.01 24.95 21.42
C GLU A 336 65.17 26.20 21.73
N ASN A 337 63.91 25.97 22.14
CA ASN A 337 62.97 27.02 22.52
C ASN A 337 63.50 27.88 23.68
N SER A 338 62.99 29.11 23.78
CA SER A 338 63.19 29.95 24.94
C SER A 338 62.50 29.36 26.18
N LEU A 339 63.07 29.61 27.36
CA LEU A 339 62.55 29.17 28.65
C LEU A 339 62.48 30.35 29.62
N ALA A 340 61.27 30.77 29.97
CA ALA A 340 60.98 31.77 30.99
C ALA A 340 60.67 31.03 32.31
N VAL A 341 61.66 30.90 33.20
CA VAL A 341 61.52 30.19 34.49
C VAL A 341 61.14 31.15 35.62
N GLY A 342 61.66 32.36 35.61
CA GLY A 342 61.36 33.36 36.65
C GLY A 342 59.90 33.81 36.62
N GLU A 343 59.36 34.16 37.79
CA GLU A 343 58.01 34.76 37.89
C GLU A 343 57.96 36.07 37.10
N ASP A 344 56.90 36.32 36.34
CA ASP A 344 56.72 37.49 35.46
C ASP A 344 57.87 37.74 34.45
N SER A 345 58.53 36.68 34.00
CA SER A 345 59.67 36.78 33.07
C SER A 345 59.31 36.69 31.59
N LEU A 346 60.12 37.33 30.74
CA LEU A 346 60.00 37.31 29.28
C LEU A 346 61.24 36.66 28.66
N ALA A 347 61.08 35.51 28.00
CA ALA A 347 62.16 34.84 27.27
C ALA A 347 61.85 34.81 25.77
N MET A 348 62.69 35.48 24.98
CA MET A 348 62.52 35.60 23.52
C MET A 348 63.80 35.22 22.75
N GLY A 349 63.62 34.42 21.69
CA GLY A 349 64.71 33.94 20.84
C GLY A 349 65.32 32.63 21.35
N ALA A 350 65.99 31.89 20.47
CA ALA A 350 66.37 30.50 20.76
C ALA A 350 67.44 30.40 21.85
N LYS A 351 67.36 29.34 22.67
CA LYS A 351 68.21 29.10 23.85
C LYS A 351 68.21 30.22 24.89
N THR A 352 67.26 31.15 24.81
CA THR A 352 67.12 32.19 25.82
C THR A 352 66.54 31.60 27.09
N VAL A 353 67.25 31.73 28.19
CA VAL A 353 66.83 31.24 29.50
C VAL A 353 66.75 32.40 30.47
N VAL A 354 65.59 32.61 31.07
CA VAL A 354 65.35 33.69 32.03
C VAL A 354 64.96 33.09 33.37
N ASN A 355 65.93 32.95 34.26
CA ASN A 355 65.72 32.34 35.58
C ASN A 355 65.35 33.35 36.66
N GLY A 356 65.69 34.63 36.49
CA GLY A 356 65.37 35.68 37.46
C GLY A 356 63.93 36.19 37.33
N ASN A 357 63.29 36.50 38.46
CA ASN A 357 61.95 37.09 38.50
C ASN A 357 61.94 38.48 37.86
N ALA A 358 60.86 38.81 37.15
CA ALA A 358 60.68 40.00 36.32
C ALA A 358 61.84 40.24 35.33
N GLY A 359 62.55 39.16 34.95
CA GLY A 359 63.67 39.21 34.02
C GLY A 359 63.22 39.30 32.56
N ILE A 360 64.03 39.92 31.71
CA ILE A 360 63.79 40.02 30.28
C ILE A 360 65.02 39.50 29.53
N GLY A 361 64.87 38.39 28.81
CA GLY A 361 65.86 37.82 27.91
C GLY A 361 65.42 37.94 26.46
N ILE A 362 66.22 38.57 25.61
CA ILE A 362 65.92 38.73 24.18
C ILE A 362 67.19 38.45 23.36
N GLY A 363 67.19 37.41 22.53
CA GLY A 363 68.27 37.10 21.60
C GLY A 363 68.55 35.60 21.45
N LEU A 364 69.74 35.26 20.96
CA LEU A 364 70.21 33.87 20.87
C LEU A 364 71.06 33.53 22.09
N ASN A 365 70.76 32.43 22.80
CA ASN A 365 71.55 31.93 23.93
C ASN A 365 71.75 32.99 25.03
N THR A 366 70.71 33.78 25.30
CA THR A 366 70.75 34.79 26.37
C THR A 366 70.43 34.15 27.72
N LEU A 367 71.04 34.65 28.79
CA LEU A 367 70.85 34.09 30.12
C LEU A 367 70.63 35.20 31.14
N VAL A 368 69.50 35.17 31.83
CA VAL A 368 69.30 35.91 33.07
C VAL A 368 69.40 34.90 34.21
N LEU A 369 70.40 35.05 35.09
CA LEU A 369 70.60 34.15 36.22
C LEU A 369 69.46 34.27 37.24
N ALA A 370 69.28 33.25 38.09
CA ALA A 370 68.18 33.20 39.06
C ALA A 370 68.25 34.33 40.11
N ASP A 371 69.46 34.77 40.46
CA ASP A 371 69.74 35.87 41.37
C ASP A 371 69.68 37.26 40.69
N ALA A 372 69.50 37.30 39.37
CA ALA A 372 69.37 38.51 38.58
C ALA A 372 67.93 39.01 38.49
N ILE A 373 67.30 39.28 39.64
CA ILE A 373 65.93 39.85 39.73
C ILE A 373 65.86 41.18 38.97
N ASN A 374 64.83 41.40 38.14
CA ASN A 374 64.72 42.53 37.21
C ASN A 374 65.90 42.64 36.22
N GLY A 375 66.61 41.53 35.96
CA GLY A 375 67.74 41.48 35.05
C GLY A 375 67.27 41.50 33.59
N ILE A 376 67.90 42.34 32.78
CA ILE A 376 67.59 42.47 31.35
C ILE A 376 68.82 42.04 30.54
N ALA A 377 68.70 40.98 29.74
CA ALA A 377 69.74 40.51 28.83
C ALA A 377 69.25 40.60 27.38
N ILE A 378 69.85 41.48 26.57
CA ILE A 378 69.44 41.72 25.18
C ILE A 378 70.66 41.58 24.26
N GLY A 379 70.59 40.66 23.29
CA GLY A 379 71.64 40.37 22.32
C GLY A 379 72.26 38.98 22.48
N SER A 380 72.87 38.44 21.43
CA SER A 380 73.33 37.04 21.43
C SER A 380 74.42 36.79 22.49
N ASN A 381 74.27 35.72 23.28
CA ASN A 381 75.15 35.39 24.41
C ASN A 381 75.21 36.45 25.52
N ALA A 382 74.27 37.40 25.58
CA ALA A 382 74.19 38.35 26.68
C ALA A 382 73.82 37.63 27.99
N ARG A 383 74.48 38.00 29.10
CA ARG A 383 74.22 37.46 30.43
C ARG A 383 73.98 38.54 31.48
N ALA A 384 72.78 38.57 32.04
CA ALA A 384 72.49 39.35 33.24
C ALA A 384 72.74 38.45 34.46
N ASN A 385 73.78 38.79 35.24
CA ASN A 385 74.26 37.99 36.36
C ASN A 385 73.88 38.58 37.72
N HIS A 386 73.29 39.77 37.76
CA HIS A 386 73.00 40.49 39.00
C HIS A 386 71.64 41.18 38.94
N ALA A 387 71.04 41.42 40.11
CA ALA A 387 69.76 42.11 40.20
C ALA A 387 69.83 43.54 39.63
N ASN A 388 68.74 43.99 38.99
CA ASN A 388 68.57 45.31 38.40
C ASN A 388 69.69 45.69 37.40
N SER A 389 70.23 44.71 36.68
CA SER A 389 71.32 44.91 35.73
C SER A 389 70.87 44.70 34.29
N ILE A 390 71.47 45.45 33.36
CA ILE A 390 71.12 45.38 31.94
C ILE A 390 72.38 45.01 31.13
N ALA A 391 72.41 43.78 30.63
CA ALA A 391 73.43 43.28 29.71
C ALA A 391 72.93 43.50 28.26
N MET A 392 73.51 44.45 27.53
CA MET A 392 73.12 44.74 26.15
C MET A 392 74.29 44.53 25.18
N GLY A 393 74.02 43.80 24.10
CA GLY A 393 74.99 43.52 23.03
C GLY A 393 75.56 42.10 23.08
N ASN A 394 76.24 41.71 22.00
CA ASN A 394 76.78 40.36 21.84
C ASN A 394 77.83 40.03 22.91
N GLY A 395 77.61 38.94 23.65
CA GLY A 395 78.52 38.48 24.70
C GLY A 395 78.65 39.39 25.92
N SER A 396 77.77 40.41 26.05
CA SER A 396 77.78 41.34 27.18
C SER A 396 77.45 40.59 28.47
N GLN A 397 78.22 40.83 29.54
CA GLN A 397 78.00 40.21 30.85
C GLN A 397 78.10 41.26 31.94
N THR A 398 77.06 41.38 32.76
CA THR A 398 77.09 42.29 33.90
C THR A 398 77.99 41.70 34.99
N THR A 399 78.94 42.47 35.49
CA THR A 399 79.91 42.02 36.52
C THR A 399 79.75 42.75 37.87
N ARG A 400 78.82 43.72 37.97
CA ARG A 400 78.42 44.40 39.21
C ARG A 400 76.95 44.83 39.15
N GLY A 401 76.27 44.85 40.29
CA GLY A 401 74.90 45.38 40.43
C GLY A 401 74.85 46.92 40.57
N ALA A 402 73.69 47.49 40.22
CA ALA A 402 73.29 48.91 40.22
C ALA A 402 73.70 49.78 39.00
N HIS A 403 72.68 50.11 38.16
CA HIS A 403 72.56 51.26 37.25
C HIS A 403 73.70 51.53 36.23
N ARG A 404 74.26 50.52 35.56
CA ARG A 404 75.14 50.76 34.41
C ARG A 404 74.72 50.00 33.17
N LEU A 405 74.34 50.76 32.14
CA LEU A 405 74.17 50.28 30.77
C LEU A 405 75.56 49.92 30.22
N GLN A 406 75.85 48.63 30.05
CA GLN A 406 77.16 48.15 29.57
C GLN A 406 77.04 47.77 28.08
N HIS A 407 77.53 48.63 27.17
CA HIS A 407 77.59 48.38 25.73
C HIS A 407 78.93 47.69 25.33
N GLY A 408 78.88 46.60 24.55
CA GLY A 408 80.04 45.86 24.07
C GLY A 408 80.49 46.21 22.63
N ARG A 409 81.71 46.76 22.49
CA ARG A 409 82.65 46.89 21.32
C ARG A 409 82.05 47.19 19.92
N THR A 410 82.22 48.37 19.33
CA THR A 410 83.47 48.94 18.77
C THR A 410 83.38 50.48 18.76
N VAL A 411 84.22 51.17 19.52
CA VAL A 411 84.50 52.60 19.29
C VAL A 411 85.79 52.64 18.48
N GLU A 412 85.66 52.81 17.17
CA GLU A 412 86.76 53.26 16.32
C GLU A 412 87.07 54.71 16.72
N LEU A 413 88.09 54.89 17.55
CA LEU A 413 88.76 56.17 17.72
C LEU A 413 89.72 56.35 16.53
N CYS A 414 89.23 56.91 15.43
CA CYS A 414 90.12 57.67 14.56
C CYS A 414 90.40 59.02 15.23
N ARG A 415 91.68 59.37 15.30
CA ARG A 415 92.21 60.60 15.93
C ARG A 415 91.59 61.87 15.42
#